data_AF-A0A379TSU9-F1
#
_entry.id   AF-A0A379TSU9-F1
#
_cell.length_a   1.000
_cell.length_b   1.000
_cell.length_c   1.000
_cell.angle_alpha   90.00
_cell.angle_beta   90.00
_cell.angle_gamma   90.00
#
_symmetry.space_group_name_H-M   'P 1'
#
loop_
_entity.id
_entity.type
_entity.pdbx_description
1 polymer ?
#
loop_
_entity_poly.entity_id
_entity_poly.type
_entity_poly.pdbx_seq_one_letter_code
_entity_poly.pdbx_strand_id
1 'polypeptide(L)'
;MINSDGEELTHHQFDTPEDASTFTHKWQDMVARCQQDYDIAAIGVSFPGHINPHNGHAAKAGALAYLDDVNLMELFSGLTDLPLVVENDANCAALGEMLARRRAAL
;
A
#
# COMPACT_ATOMS: atom_id res chain seq x y z
N MET A 1 -1.93 3.71 -9.80
CA MET A 1 -1.32 2.63 -10.61
C MET A 1 0.02 3.09 -11.12
N ILE A 2 1.02 2.22 -11.07
CA ILE A 2 2.38 2.51 -11.54
C ILE A 2 2.78 1.39 -12.51
N ASN A 3 3.32 1.73 -13.68
CA ASN A 3 3.78 0.74 -14.68
C ASN A 3 5.22 0.26 -14.38
N SER A 4 5.76 -0.65 -15.21
CA SER A 4 7.14 -1.17 -15.07
C SER A 4 8.22 -0.11 -15.24
N ASP A 5 7.95 0.94 -16.01
CA ASP A 5 8.84 2.10 -16.18
C ASP A 5 8.73 3.08 -15.01
N GLY A 6 7.87 2.75 -14.04
CA GLY A 6 7.51 3.50 -12.85
C GLY A 6 6.91 4.87 -13.13
N GLU A 7 6.14 4.97 -14.20
CA GLU A 7 5.26 6.09 -14.49
C GLU A 7 3.91 5.87 -13.80
N GLU A 8 3.33 6.93 -13.26
CA GLU A 8 1.99 6.89 -12.70
C GLU A 8 0.95 6.94 -13.81
N LEU A 9 0.10 5.91 -13.90
CA LEU A 9 -0.96 5.81 -14.92
C LEU A 9 -2.28 6.43 -14.43
N THR A 10 -2.59 6.28 -13.15
CA THR A 10 -3.76 6.87 -12.52
C THR A 10 -3.53 7.07 -11.03
N HIS A 11 -4.20 8.10 -10.48
CA HIS A 11 -4.17 8.51 -9.10
C HIS A 11 -5.57 8.57 -8.53
N HIS A 12 -5.75 8.02 -7.33
CA HIS A 12 -6.99 8.13 -6.56
C HIS A 12 -6.66 8.41 -5.10
N GLN A 13 -7.54 9.18 -4.45
CA GLN A 13 -7.45 9.51 -3.02
C GLN A 13 -8.84 9.54 -2.40
N PHE A 14 -8.91 9.26 -1.10
CA PHE A 14 -10.11 9.40 -0.29
C PHE A 14 -9.72 9.80 1.13
N ASP A 15 -10.65 10.43 1.86
CA ASP A 15 -10.44 10.77 3.26
C ASP A 15 -10.17 9.52 4.09
N THR A 16 -9.09 9.57 4.87
CA THR A 16 -8.66 8.51 5.78
C THR A 16 -9.81 8.12 6.71
N PRO A 17 -10.32 6.88 6.62
CA PRO A 17 -11.41 6.44 7.47
C PRO A 17 -11.01 6.42 8.95
N GLU A 18 -12.00 6.58 9.83
CA GLU A 18 -11.81 6.59 11.28
C GLU A 18 -11.94 5.19 11.91
N ASP A 19 -12.31 4.17 11.11
CA ASP A 19 -12.49 2.80 11.56
C ASP A 19 -12.01 1.75 10.55
N ALA A 20 -11.70 0.56 11.05
CA ALA A 20 -11.14 -0.53 10.26
C ALA A 20 -12.10 -1.05 9.18
N SER A 21 -13.40 -1.10 9.43
CA SER A 21 -14.38 -1.65 8.48
C SER A 21 -14.53 -0.73 7.26
N THR A 22 -14.61 0.57 7.49
CA THR A 22 -14.68 1.56 6.41
C THR A 22 -13.36 1.60 5.64
N PHE A 23 -12.22 1.46 6.33
CA PHE A 23 -10.90 1.36 5.69
C PHE A 23 -10.80 0.18 4.74
N THR A 24 -11.11 -1.04 5.20
CA THR A 24 -10.99 -2.24 4.37
C THR A 24 -11.96 -2.22 3.19
N HIS A 25 -13.19 -1.74 3.39
CA HIS A 25 -14.18 -1.60 2.31
C HIS A 25 -13.70 -0.63 1.22
N LYS A 26 -13.29 0.60 1.61
CA LYS A 26 -12.76 1.58 0.65
C LYS A 26 -11.52 1.07 -0.08
N TRP A 27 -10.65 0.33 0.62
CA TRP A 27 -9.46 -0.26 0.01
C TRP A 27 -9.84 -1.31 -1.05
N GLN A 28 -10.77 -2.22 -0.73
CA GLN A 28 -11.28 -3.22 -1.69
C GLN A 28 -11.94 -2.58 -2.90
N ASP A 29 -12.80 -1.58 -2.69
CA ASP A 29 -13.45 -0.84 -3.77
C ASP A 29 -12.41 -0.20 -4.70
N MET A 30 -11.32 0.34 -4.13
CA MET A 30 -10.25 0.93 -4.92
C MET A 30 -9.52 -0.11 -5.78
N VAL A 31 -9.19 -1.27 -5.21
CA VAL A 31 -8.55 -2.37 -5.95
C VAL A 31 -9.48 -2.85 -7.06
N ALA A 32 -10.74 -3.14 -6.75
CA ALA A 32 -11.73 -3.60 -7.72
C ALA A 32 -11.90 -2.59 -8.87
N ARG A 33 -11.97 -1.29 -8.56
CA ARG A 33 -12.03 -0.22 -9.55
C ARG A 33 -10.81 -0.21 -10.46
N CYS A 34 -9.60 -0.35 -9.91
CA CYS A 34 -8.38 -0.39 -10.71
C CYS A 34 -8.33 -1.63 -11.62
N GLN A 35 -8.85 -2.77 -11.15
CA GLN A 35 -8.93 -4.01 -11.94
C GLN A 35 -9.92 -3.92 -13.12
N GLN A 36 -10.82 -2.94 -13.15
CA GLN A 36 -11.71 -2.74 -14.31
C GLN A 36 -10.95 -2.24 -15.55
N ASP A 37 -9.90 -1.44 -15.33
CA ASP A 37 -9.16 -0.76 -16.38
C ASP A 37 -7.75 -1.36 -16.61
N TYR A 38 -7.22 -2.10 -15.64
CA TYR A 38 -5.83 -2.58 -15.65
C TYR A 38 -5.71 -4.04 -15.20
N ASP A 39 -4.80 -4.78 -15.84
CA ASP A 39 -4.31 -6.06 -15.33
C ASP A 39 -3.22 -5.83 -14.28
N ILE A 40 -3.54 -6.08 -13.01
CA ILE A 40 -2.68 -5.74 -11.88
C ILE A 40 -1.80 -6.94 -11.52
N ALA A 41 -0.48 -6.81 -11.68
CA ALA A 41 0.45 -7.89 -11.35
C ALA A 41 0.67 -8.07 -9.84
N ALA A 42 0.68 -6.97 -9.07
CA ALA A 42 0.91 -6.98 -7.62
C ALA A 42 0.48 -5.65 -6.98
N ILE A 43 0.35 -5.64 -5.65
CA ILE A 43 0.07 -4.45 -4.85
C ILE A 43 1.22 -4.18 -3.88
N GLY A 44 1.75 -2.96 -3.92
CA GLY A 44 2.63 -2.44 -2.87
C GLY A 44 1.86 -1.53 -1.93
N VAL A 45 1.94 -1.80 -0.62
CA VAL A 45 1.31 -0.97 0.42
C VAL A 45 2.39 -0.26 1.22
N SER A 46 2.46 1.06 1.04
CA SER A 46 3.24 1.96 1.90
C SER A 46 2.37 2.32 3.11
N PHE A 47 2.77 1.92 4.32
CA PHE A 47 1.93 2.02 5.51
C PHE A 47 2.58 2.85 6.62
N PRO A 48 1.83 3.75 7.29
CA PRO A 48 2.38 4.58 8.35
C PRO A 48 2.64 3.79 9.63
N GLY A 49 3.75 4.10 10.30
CA GLY A 49 4.07 3.57 11.62
C GLY A 49 5.11 2.45 11.64
N HIS A 50 5.17 1.74 12.76
CA HIS A 50 6.23 0.77 13.08
C HIS A 50 5.81 -0.62 12.60
N ILE A 51 6.16 -0.92 11.35
CA ILE A 51 5.86 -2.20 10.71
C ILE A 51 7.07 -3.13 10.85
N ASN A 52 6.83 -4.35 11.31
CA ASN A 52 7.84 -5.39 11.29
C ASN A 52 7.95 -5.96 9.86
N PRO A 53 9.07 -5.72 9.15
CA PRO A 53 9.20 -6.09 7.74
C PRO A 53 9.28 -7.60 7.51
N HIS A 54 9.51 -8.40 8.56
CA HIS A 54 9.63 -9.85 8.44
C HIS A 54 8.28 -10.59 8.45
N ASN A 55 7.26 -10.01 9.08
CA ASN A 55 5.96 -10.67 9.23
C ASN A 55 4.75 -9.76 8.94
N GLY A 56 4.95 -8.46 8.69
CA GLY A 56 3.87 -7.52 8.38
C GLY A 56 3.12 -6.99 9.59
N HIS A 57 3.58 -7.28 10.81
CA HIS A 57 2.91 -6.85 12.04
C HIS A 57 3.12 -5.35 12.29
N ALA A 58 2.02 -4.62 12.47
CA ALA A 58 2.02 -3.21 12.84
C ALA A 58 2.00 -3.05 14.36
N ALA A 59 3.17 -2.95 14.99
CA ALA A 59 3.24 -2.70 16.44
C ALA A 59 2.57 -1.35 16.80
N LYS A 60 2.68 -0.37 15.91
CA LYS A 60 1.93 0.89 15.91
C LYS A 60 1.62 1.31 14.49
N ALA A 61 0.35 1.59 14.19
CA ALA A 61 -0.14 1.97 12.86
C ALA A 61 -0.21 3.49 12.64
N GLY A 62 0.46 4.27 13.50
CA GLY A 62 0.58 5.72 13.36
C GLY A 62 -0.78 6.42 13.40
N ALA A 63 -1.15 7.08 12.29
CA ALA A 63 -2.44 7.76 12.14
C ALA A 63 -3.65 6.81 12.10
N LEU A 64 -3.42 5.51 11.87
CA LEU A 64 -4.44 4.47 11.75
C LEU A 64 -4.49 3.61 13.02
N ALA A 65 -4.63 4.24 14.20
CA ALA A 65 -4.52 3.54 15.49
C ALA A 65 -5.50 2.35 15.67
N TYR A 66 -6.60 2.31 14.92
CA TYR A 66 -7.51 1.16 14.85
C TYR A 66 -6.91 -0.08 14.17
N LEU A 67 -5.71 0.04 13.60
CA LEU A 67 -4.88 -1.05 13.05
C LEU A 67 -3.62 -1.28 13.89
N ASP A 68 -3.54 -0.74 15.11
CA ASP A 68 -2.49 -1.12 16.07
C ASP A 68 -2.60 -2.63 16.37
N ASP A 69 -1.45 -3.29 16.48
CA ASP A 69 -1.31 -4.72 16.76
C ASP A 69 -1.93 -5.65 15.70
N VAL A 70 -2.18 -5.14 14.49
CA VAL A 70 -2.71 -5.93 13.36
C VAL A 70 -1.57 -6.45 12.48
N ASN A 71 -1.70 -7.71 12.02
CA ASN A 71 -0.89 -8.20 10.92
C ASN A 71 -1.44 -7.68 9.59
N LEU A 72 -0.74 -6.72 8.99
CA LEU A 72 -1.19 -6.06 7.76
C LEU A 72 -1.12 -6.99 6.55
N MET A 73 -0.14 -7.89 6.50
CA MET A 73 -0.05 -8.87 5.40
C MET A 73 -1.26 -9.80 5.43
N GLU A 74 -1.64 -10.30 6.60
CA GLU A 74 -2.87 -11.09 6.77
C GLU A 74 -4.13 -10.29 6.44
N LEU A 75 -4.23 -9.05 6.94
CA LEU A 75 -5.35 -8.16 6.66
C LEU A 75 -5.56 -7.98 5.15
N PHE A 76 -4.53 -7.54 4.42
CA PHE A 76 -4.66 -7.24 2.99
C PHE A 76 -4.80 -8.51 2.15
N SER A 77 -4.13 -9.61 2.50
CA SER A 77 -4.26 -10.88 1.77
C SER A 77 -5.66 -11.49 1.92
N GLY A 78 -6.37 -11.19 3.00
CA GLY A 78 -7.78 -11.56 3.14
C GLY A 78 -8.73 -10.73 2.26
N LEU A 79 -8.25 -9.64 1.66
CA LEU A 79 -9.07 -8.71 0.86
C LEU A 79 -8.86 -8.86 -0.64
N THR A 80 -7.80 -9.54 -1.08
CA THR A 80 -7.45 -9.72 -2.49
C THR A 80 -6.65 -10.99 -2.73
N ASP A 81 -6.81 -11.59 -3.91
CA ASP A 81 -5.97 -12.72 -4.37
C ASP A 81 -4.66 -12.25 -5.03
N LEU A 82 -4.44 -10.93 -5.15
CA LEU A 82 -3.24 -10.38 -5.78
C LEU A 82 -2.01 -10.52 -4.87
N PRO A 83 -0.82 -10.81 -5.44
CA PRO A 83 0.42 -10.74 -4.70
C PRO A 83 0.59 -9.35 -4.06
N LEU A 84 0.98 -9.31 -2.79
CA LEU A 84 1.14 -8.05 -2.07
C LEU A 84 2.40 -8.00 -1.22
N VAL A 85 2.88 -6.79 -0.97
CA VAL A 85 3.94 -6.48 -0.02
C VAL A 85 3.54 -5.24 0.78
N VAL A 86 3.87 -5.24 2.07
CA VAL A 86 3.67 -4.09 2.95
C VAL A 86 5.03 -3.61 3.44
N GLU A 87 5.25 -2.30 3.41
CA GLU A 87 6.49 -1.67 3.88
C GLU A 87 6.18 -0.32 4.56
N ASN A 88 7.08 0.12 5.44
CA ASN A 88 6.95 1.41 6.11
C ASN A 88 7.05 2.59 5.11
N ASP A 89 6.28 3.63 5.37
CA ASP A 89 6.20 4.86 4.55
C ASP A 89 7.55 5.55 4.31
N ALA A 90 8.40 5.71 5.32
CA ALA A 90 9.72 6.33 5.17
C ALA A 90 10.66 5.46 4.29
N ASN A 91 10.59 4.14 4.41
CA ASN A 91 11.34 3.21 3.55
C ASN A 91 10.87 3.31 2.10
N CYS A 92 9.55 3.34 1.87
CA CYS A 92 8.97 3.52 0.54
C CYS A 92 9.40 4.85 -0.09
N ALA A 93 9.36 5.95 0.67
CA ALA A 93 9.81 7.25 0.20
C ALA A 93 11.30 7.23 -0.21
N ALA A 94 12.18 6.68 0.64
CA ALA A 94 13.60 6.56 0.33
C ALA A 94 13.87 5.71 -0.93
N LEU A 95 13.16 4.58 -1.08
CA LEU A 95 13.26 3.73 -2.27
C LEU A 95 12.78 4.47 -3.53
N GLY A 96 11.64 5.17 -3.43
CA GLY A 96 11.08 5.96 -4.53
C GLY A 96 12.04 7.05 -5.00
N GLU A 97 12.63 7.81 -4.07
CA GLU A 97 13.63 8.83 -4.39
C GLU A 97 14.88 8.23 -5.05
N MET A 98 15.39 7.10 -4.53
CA MET A 98 16.56 6.44 -5.09
C MET A 98 16.31 5.99 -6.54
N LEU A 99 15.14 5.41 -6.82
CA LEU A 99 14.76 4.96 -8.16
C LEU A 99 14.57 6.14 -9.13
N ALA A 100 13.89 7.20 -8.69
CA ALA A 100 13.71 8.41 -9.49
C ALA A 100 15.06 9.05 -9.87
N ARG A 101 16.00 9.15 -8.92
CA ARG A 101 17.35 9.66 -9.18
C ARG A 101 18.14 8.79 -10.14
N ARG A 102 18.04 7.46 -10.04
CA ARG A 102 18.71 6.54 -10.98
C ARG A 102 18.19 6.70 -12.40
N ARG A 103 16.90 6.94 -12.59
CA ARG A 103 16.30 7.19 -13.91
C ARG A 103 16.77 8.51 -14.52
N ALA A 104 16.88 9.57 -13.72
CA ALA A 104 17.37 10.87 -14.19
C ALA A 104 18.86 10.88 -14.57
N ALA A 105 19.61 9.85 -14.19
CA ALA A 105 21.04 9.72 -14.48
C ALA A 105 21.36 8.86 -15.72
N LEU A 106 20.33 8.29 -16.36
CA LEU A 106 20.40 7.52 -17.61
C LEU A 106 19.85 8.37 -18.77
#